data_AF-A0A941SHH7-F1
#
_entry.id   AF-A0A941SHH7-F1
#
_cell.length_a   1.000
_cell.length_b   1.000
_cell.length_c   1.000
_cell.angle_alpha   90.00
_cell.angle_beta   90.00
_cell.angle_gamma   90.00
#
_symmetry.space_group_name_H-M   'P 1'
#
loop_
_entity.id
_entity.type
_entity.pdbx_description
1 polymer ?
#
loop_
_entity_poly.entity_id
_entity_poly.type
_entity_poly.pdbx_seq_one_letter_code
_entity_poly.pdbx_strand_id
1 'polypeptide(L)'
;GALAEVLVIAAALSVQDVRERPLEAQAQADQAHAKFDDDKSEFSGYLRLWQWLNDARGGGPVAQTRAQMREAAQGPKRASAAVLPVGQRMATSRVPPEVEDRDGGAHPAHKLSNRQYEQLLRQNFISVRRLREWRDIHSQLLTVVTEHKWKLNTAPAGYEALHKSMLAGLLGNVGCKLDEEAGSSSGEYLGARGIKFHRHPGAHLKKRPGRWIVCAELVETARLFGRGIAAIEPQWIEEVAGHLLKRQLLDPHWEKKDARVAAFERGALYGLVVYSGRRVDYARADPAGAREIFIREALVAGEWDTKLPFLAANCRLIREVEGLEHKSRRQDVLVDEALIYAFYDAQVPADVASGQAFEHWWREASKSHPRLLFLSKDELMRHQAAGITTQAFPPTVKLGGVDCAASYLHEPGDAKDGLTVTVPLFVLNQVGEDRCEWLVPGMLKDKIQALLKSLPQKPRARFVPLPQAAARLAEVLSAPEAYGHGSLTDALCKRVREETGFDVKRTDFKLDMVPAHLFMNLRVVGDDGRQLGMGRNLAALKAELGGQARGAFQALAALKRAGNSPI
;
A
#
# COMPACT_ATOMS: atom_id res chain seq x y z
N GLY A 1 26.15 -23.66 11.48
CA GLY A 1 25.30 -23.58 12.68
C GLY A 1 26.12 -23.07 13.85
N ALA A 2 25.47 -22.60 14.91
CA ALA A 2 26.12 -22.02 16.09
C ALA A 2 25.67 -22.72 17.39
N LEU A 3 25.50 -24.05 17.33
CA LEU A 3 24.83 -24.80 18.39
C LEU A 3 25.62 -24.77 19.70
N ALA A 4 26.94 -24.93 19.66
CA ALA A 4 27.79 -24.88 20.85
C ALA A 4 27.69 -23.51 21.55
N GLU A 5 27.71 -22.43 20.77
CA GLU A 5 27.59 -21.06 21.28
C GLU A 5 26.19 -20.76 21.81
N VAL A 6 25.15 -21.19 21.09
CA VAL A 6 23.76 -20.99 21.50
C VAL A 6 23.45 -21.73 22.80
N LEU A 7 24.01 -22.93 23.04
CA LEU A 7 23.84 -23.63 24.32
C LEU A 7 24.39 -22.84 25.49
N VAL A 8 25.56 -22.23 25.33
CA VAL A 8 26.19 -21.37 26.34
C VAL A 8 25.31 -20.16 26.64
N ILE A 9 24.83 -19.48 25.60
CA ILE A 9 23.99 -18.28 25.73
C ILE A 9 22.62 -18.64 26.33
N ALA A 10 21.96 -19.70 25.85
CA ALA A 10 20.67 -20.15 26.36
C ALA A 10 20.76 -20.51 27.86
N ALA A 11 21.82 -21.22 28.25
CA ALA A 11 22.08 -21.50 29.66
C ALA A 11 22.33 -20.22 30.47
N ALA A 12 23.05 -19.24 29.91
CA ALA A 12 23.33 -17.96 30.59
C ALA A 12 22.05 -17.14 30.82
N LEU A 13 21.16 -17.11 29.83
CA LEU A 13 19.87 -16.41 29.91
C LEU A 13 18.85 -17.10 30.82
N SER A 14 19.08 -18.37 31.16
CA SER A 14 18.21 -19.16 32.05
C SER A 14 18.55 -19.01 33.54
N VAL A 15 19.67 -18.35 33.87
CA VAL A 15 20.10 -18.09 35.24
C VAL A 15 20.17 -16.59 35.52
N GLN A 16 20.27 -16.22 36.80
CA GLN A 16 20.65 -14.86 37.15
C GLN A 16 22.06 -14.55 36.62
N ASP A 17 22.27 -13.32 36.14
CA ASP A 17 23.58 -12.89 35.62
C ASP A 17 24.68 -13.20 36.65
N VAL A 18 25.70 -13.93 36.19
CA VAL A 18 26.82 -14.38 37.02
C VAL A 18 27.71 -13.23 37.46
N ARG A 19 27.64 -12.08 36.77
CA ARG A 19 28.35 -10.85 37.12
C ARG A 19 27.67 -10.15 38.28
N GLU A 20 28.45 -9.84 39.31
CA GLU A 20 28.00 -9.10 40.49
C GLU A 20 28.34 -7.62 40.37
N ARG A 21 27.40 -6.75 40.72
CA ARG A 21 27.59 -5.29 40.69
C ARG A 21 27.17 -4.67 42.02
N PRO A 22 27.97 -4.82 43.10
CA PRO A 22 27.65 -4.26 44.42
C PRO A 22 27.55 -2.73 44.36
N LEU A 23 26.62 -2.14 45.12
CA LEU A 23 26.40 -0.68 45.15
C LEU A 23 27.66 0.11 45.55
N GLU A 24 28.47 -0.44 46.46
CA GLU A 24 29.69 0.20 46.98
C GLU A 24 30.89 0.10 46.03
N ALA A 25 30.89 -0.85 45.08
CA ALA A 25 32.02 -1.16 44.21
C ALA A 25 31.66 -1.14 42.72
N GLN A 26 30.63 -0.40 42.32
CA GLN A 26 30.10 -0.39 40.94
C GLN A 26 31.17 -0.12 39.88
N ALA A 27 32.01 0.91 40.07
CA ALA A 27 33.04 1.28 39.10
C ALA A 27 34.11 0.19 38.93
N GLN A 28 34.47 -0.51 40.01
CA GLN A 28 35.45 -1.61 39.97
C GLN A 28 34.86 -2.84 39.27
N ALA A 29 33.59 -3.17 39.55
CA ALA A 29 32.88 -4.23 38.87
C ALA A 29 32.75 -3.95 37.36
N ASP A 30 32.34 -2.73 36.99
CA ASP A 30 32.20 -2.31 35.60
C ASP A 30 33.56 -2.40 34.85
N GLN A 31 34.67 -1.99 35.50
CA GLN A 31 36.01 -2.12 34.94
C GLN A 31 36.44 -3.59 34.76
N ALA A 32 36.14 -4.44 35.73
CA ALA A 32 36.45 -5.87 35.67
C ALA A 32 35.66 -6.58 34.57
N HIS A 33 34.41 -6.17 34.33
CA HIS A 33 33.54 -6.76 33.32
C HIS A 33 33.79 -6.24 31.91
N ALA A 34 34.32 -5.02 31.75
CA ALA A 34 34.58 -4.38 30.46
C ALA A 34 35.47 -5.17 29.49
N LYS A 35 36.26 -6.13 30.00
CA LYS A 35 37.09 -7.04 29.19
C LYS A 35 36.25 -8.06 28.41
N PHE A 36 35.04 -8.37 28.87
CA PHE A 36 34.12 -9.30 28.22
C PHE A 36 33.22 -8.63 27.17
N ASP A 37 33.02 -7.31 27.28
CA ASP A 37 32.13 -6.56 26.39
C ASP A 37 32.48 -6.73 24.91
N ASP A 38 31.46 -6.73 24.07
CA ASP A 38 31.60 -6.69 22.62
C ASP A 38 31.26 -5.34 22.03
N ASP A 39 31.74 -5.11 20.81
CA ASP A 39 31.44 -3.90 20.08
C ASP A 39 29.97 -3.83 19.68
N LYS A 40 29.32 -4.98 19.41
CA LYS A 40 27.99 -5.03 18.79
C LYS A 40 26.99 -5.98 19.46
N SER A 41 27.42 -6.88 20.35
CA SER A 41 26.55 -7.92 20.92
C SER A 41 26.85 -8.32 22.37
N GLU A 42 25.86 -8.21 23.25
CA GLU A 42 25.94 -8.77 24.61
C GLU A 42 25.94 -10.31 24.62
N PHE A 43 25.36 -10.96 23.60
CA PHE A 43 25.43 -12.42 23.45
C PHE A 43 26.87 -12.89 23.26
N SER A 44 27.64 -12.19 22.42
CA SER A 44 29.07 -12.44 22.24
C SER A 44 29.86 -12.20 23.54
N GLY A 45 29.38 -11.32 24.42
CA GLY A 45 29.97 -11.08 25.74
C GLY A 45 29.89 -12.29 26.66
N TYR A 46 28.75 -12.99 26.68
CA TYR A 46 28.61 -14.24 27.42
C TYR A 46 29.56 -15.33 26.91
N LEU A 47 29.78 -15.42 25.59
CA LEU A 47 30.74 -16.37 25.02
C LEU A 47 32.18 -16.07 25.44
N ARG A 48 32.57 -14.79 25.45
CA ARG A 48 33.91 -14.37 25.93
C ARG A 48 34.11 -14.68 27.40
N LEU A 49 33.08 -14.43 28.22
CA LEU A 49 33.11 -14.76 29.64
C LEU A 49 33.24 -16.27 29.84
N TRP A 50 32.47 -17.08 29.10
CA TRP A 50 32.53 -18.54 29.18
C TRP A 50 33.90 -19.10 28.78
N GLN A 51 34.50 -18.59 27.70
CA GLN A 51 35.84 -18.97 27.26
C GLN A 51 36.87 -18.65 28.35
N TRP A 52 36.85 -17.42 28.88
CA TRP A 52 37.74 -16.99 29.95
C TRP A 52 37.61 -17.87 31.21
N LEU A 53 36.38 -18.24 31.58
CA LEU A 53 36.11 -19.12 32.72
C LEU A 53 36.67 -20.53 32.55
N ASN A 54 36.70 -21.03 31.31
CA ASN A 54 37.25 -22.34 30.99
C ASN A 54 38.78 -22.31 30.95
N ASP A 55 39.38 -21.27 30.35
CA ASP A 55 40.83 -21.09 30.31
C ASP A 55 41.41 -20.98 31.73
N ALA A 56 40.76 -20.18 32.58
CA ALA A 56 41.13 -20.02 33.99
C ALA A 56 40.99 -21.28 34.84
N ARG A 57 40.19 -22.27 34.41
CA ARG A 57 40.07 -23.56 35.11
C ARG A 57 41.00 -24.62 34.52
N GLY A 58 41.23 -24.56 33.21
CA GLY A 58 42.05 -25.50 32.44
C GLY A 58 43.56 -25.30 32.61
N GLY A 59 43.98 -24.23 33.28
CA GLY A 59 45.39 -23.85 33.44
C GLY A 59 45.93 -23.01 32.28
N GLY A 60 45.09 -22.61 31.31
CA GLY A 60 45.54 -21.74 30.21
C GLY A 60 45.97 -20.35 30.69
N PRO A 61 46.72 -19.58 29.88
CA PRO A 61 47.08 -18.21 30.22
C PRO A 61 45.80 -17.36 30.40
N VAL A 62 45.53 -16.97 31.65
CA VAL A 62 44.34 -16.19 31.99
C VAL A 62 44.57 -14.74 31.57
N ALA A 63 43.91 -14.31 30.51
CA ALA A 63 43.95 -12.91 30.11
C ALA A 63 43.39 -12.01 31.23
N GLN A 64 44.24 -11.09 31.71
CA GLN A 64 43.88 -10.13 32.76
C GLN A 64 43.40 -8.82 32.17
N THR A 65 43.88 -8.48 30.97
CA THR A 65 43.54 -7.23 30.27
C THR A 65 42.73 -7.47 29.01
N ARG A 66 42.07 -6.41 28.54
CA ARG A 66 41.28 -6.41 27.31
C ARG A 66 42.10 -6.70 26.04
N ALA A 67 43.38 -6.30 26.01
CA ALA A 67 44.28 -6.58 24.88
C ALA A 67 44.60 -8.07 24.80
N GLN A 68 44.95 -8.67 25.94
CA GLN A 68 45.21 -10.11 26.06
C GLN A 68 43.98 -10.96 25.69
N MET A 69 42.77 -10.53 26.06
CA MET A 69 41.53 -11.21 25.65
C MET A 69 41.31 -11.20 24.12
N ARG A 70 41.74 -10.13 23.42
CA ARG A 70 41.62 -10.03 21.96
C ARG A 70 42.66 -10.92 21.26
N GLU A 71 43.87 -10.98 21.78
CA GLU A 71 44.93 -11.85 21.26
C GLU A 71 44.59 -13.33 21.48
N ALA A 72 44.08 -13.70 22.66
CA ALA A 72 43.62 -15.07 22.94
C ALA A 72 42.45 -15.51 22.04
N ALA A 73 41.55 -14.59 21.70
CA ALA A 73 40.44 -14.85 20.78
C ALA A 73 40.86 -14.90 19.29
N GLN A 74 42.04 -14.38 18.93
CA GLN A 74 42.61 -14.44 17.60
C GLN A 74 43.68 -15.55 17.57
N GLY A 75 43.29 -16.77 17.22
CA GLY A 75 44.25 -17.88 17.01
C GLY A 75 45.38 -17.53 16.01
N PRO A 76 46.41 -18.40 15.86
CA PRO A 76 47.61 -18.07 15.09
C PRO A 76 47.26 -17.58 13.68
N LYS A 77 47.66 -16.35 13.37
CA LYS A 77 47.41 -15.70 12.08
C LYS A 77 48.11 -16.47 10.97
N ARG A 78 47.40 -17.36 10.27
CA ARG A 78 47.77 -17.73 8.90
C ARG A 78 47.43 -16.53 8.01
N ALA A 79 48.45 -15.96 7.39
CA ALA A 79 48.29 -14.88 6.42
C ALA A 79 47.28 -15.34 5.35
N SER A 80 46.15 -14.64 5.26
CA SER A 80 45.16 -14.89 4.22
C SER A 80 45.76 -14.45 2.88
N ALA A 81 46.11 -15.41 2.01
CA ALA A 81 46.57 -15.18 0.65
C ALA A 81 45.45 -14.66 -0.30
N ALA A 82 44.46 -13.95 0.26
CA ALA A 82 43.31 -13.40 -0.46
C ALA A 82 43.51 -11.93 -0.88
N VAL A 83 44.63 -11.29 -0.51
CA VAL A 83 44.94 -9.91 -0.90
C VAL A 83 46.33 -9.83 -1.53
N LEU A 84 46.54 -10.54 -2.64
CA LEU A 84 47.66 -10.28 -3.54
C LEU A 84 47.17 -10.25 -5.00
N PRO A 85 47.63 -9.27 -5.82
CA PRO A 85 47.29 -9.19 -7.24
C PRO A 85 47.73 -10.44 -8.02
N VAL A 86 46.97 -10.78 -9.07
CA VAL A 86 47.05 -12.04 -9.83
C VAL A 86 48.47 -12.38 -10.35
N GLY A 87 49.34 -11.38 -10.56
CA GLY A 87 50.71 -11.57 -11.05
C GLY A 87 51.71 -12.18 -10.04
N GLN A 88 51.42 -12.21 -8.75
CA GLN A 88 52.34 -12.78 -7.74
C GLN A 88 52.02 -14.23 -7.35
N ARG A 89 50.99 -14.85 -7.93
CA ARG A 89 50.59 -16.24 -7.61
C ARG A 89 51.48 -17.32 -8.26
N MET A 90 52.36 -16.96 -9.19
CA MET A 90 53.16 -17.93 -9.97
C MET A 90 54.62 -18.07 -9.50
N ALA A 91 55.06 -17.36 -8.46
CA ALA A 91 56.49 -17.31 -8.09
C ALA A 91 56.88 -18.03 -6.77
N THR A 92 55.98 -18.79 -6.14
CA THR A 92 56.30 -19.50 -4.88
C THR A 92 56.00 -21.00 -4.97
N SER A 93 56.57 -21.65 -5.97
CA SER A 93 56.94 -23.07 -5.86
C SER A 93 58.41 -23.15 -5.45
N ARG A 94 58.67 -23.05 -4.14
CA ARG A 94 59.92 -23.53 -3.55
C ARG A 94 59.57 -24.40 -2.35
N VAL A 95 60.03 -25.64 -2.44
CA VAL A 95 60.00 -26.69 -1.42
C VAL A 95 60.49 -26.12 -0.07
N PRO A 96 59.80 -26.36 1.05
CA PRO A 96 60.33 -26.00 2.36
C PRO A 96 61.50 -26.94 2.72
N PRO A 97 62.61 -26.43 3.28
CA PRO A 97 63.62 -27.29 3.88
C PRO A 97 63.06 -27.94 5.16
N GLU A 98 63.60 -29.12 5.46
CA GLU A 98 63.37 -29.86 6.70
C GLU A 98 63.53 -28.93 7.92
N VAL A 99 62.49 -28.88 8.75
CA VAL A 99 62.53 -28.16 10.02
C VAL A 99 63.02 -29.15 11.06
N GLU A 100 64.26 -28.94 11.50
CA GLU A 100 64.85 -29.55 12.69
C GLU A 100 63.89 -29.51 13.88
N ASP A 101 63.79 -30.65 14.56
CA ASP A 101 63.23 -30.78 15.90
C ASP A 101 63.83 -29.71 16.82
N ARG A 102 63.03 -28.70 17.13
CA ARG A 102 63.21 -27.88 18.32
C ARG A 102 62.13 -28.25 19.30
N ASP A 103 62.40 -29.34 20.00
CA ASP A 103 61.83 -29.63 21.29
C ASP A 103 62.04 -28.41 22.20
N GLY A 104 60.93 -27.80 22.60
CA GLY A 104 60.86 -26.47 23.19
C GLY A 104 59.72 -26.38 24.18
N GLY A 105 59.71 -27.28 25.16
CA GLY A 105 59.14 -27.09 26.50
C GLY A 105 57.79 -26.37 26.59
N ALA A 106 56.71 -27.07 26.30
CA ALA A 106 55.40 -26.68 26.82
C ALA A 106 55.40 -26.89 28.34
N HIS A 107 55.65 -25.82 29.11
CA HIS A 107 55.50 -25.85 30.56
C HIS A 107 54.09 -26.35 30.92
N PRO A 108 53.94 -27.37 31.78
CA PRO A 108 52.64 -27.87 32.20
C PRO A 108 51.96 -26.75 32.98
N ALA A 109 50.96 -26.13 32.36
CA ALA A 109 50.26 -25.03 32.98
C ALA A 109 49.44 -25.58 34.16
N HIS A 110 49.91 -25.33 35.38
CA HIS A 110 49.30 -25.83 36.60
C HIS A 110 47.84 -25.37 36.66
N LYS A 111 46.91 -26.32 36.61
CA LYS A 111 45.48 -26.06 36.85
C LYS A 111 45.36 -25.35 38.20
N LEU A 112 44.77 -24.16 38.21
CA LEU A 112 44.53 -23.37 39.41
C LEU A 112 43.81 -24.24 40.45
N SER A 113 44.28 -24.20 41.71
CA SER A 113 43.58 -24.88 42.81
C SER A 113 42.17 -24.31 42.95
N ASN A 114 41.19 -25.12 43.34
CA ASN A 114 39.80 -24.68 43.52
C ASN A 114 39.69 -23.40 44.37
N ARG A 115 40.53 -23.26 45.42
CA ARG A 115 40.58 -22.04 46.25
C ARG A 115 41.10 -20.82 45.50
N GLN A 116 42.13 -20.98 44.68
CA GLN A 116 42.70 -19.90 43.87
C GLN A 116 41.73 -19.47 42.75
N TYR A 117 41.02 -20.44 42.15
CA TYR A 117 39.98 -20.17 41.16
C TYR A 117 38.82 -19.39 41.77
N GLU A 118 38.32 -19.79 42.95
CA GLU A 118 37.27 -19.03 43.65
C GLU A 118 37.72 -17.60 44.01
N GLN A 119 38.98 -17.43 44.44
CA GLN A 119 39.54 -16.10 44.71
C GLN A 119 39.60 -15.24 43.44
N LEU A 120 40.02 -15.81 42.31
CA LEU A 120 40.03 -15.13 41.01
C LEU A 120 38.62 -14.70 40.57
N LEU A 121 37.62 -15.56 40.76
CA LEU A 121 36.22 -15.23 40.45
C LEU A 121 35.72 -14.06 41.29
N ARG A 122 36.00 -14.07 42.61
CA ARG A 122 35.63 -12.98 43.52
C ARG A 122 36.31 -11.66 43.16
N GLN A 123 37.60 -11.69 42.79
CA GLN A 123 38.34 -10.50 42.34
C GLN A 123 37.76 -9.89 41.05
N ASN A 124 37.13 -10.71 40.21
CA ASN A 124 36.48 -10.26 38.97
C ASN A 124 34.98 -10.03 39.12
N PHE A 125 34.47 -10.00 40.35
CA PHE A 125 33.05 -9.83 40.66
C PHE A 125 32.16 -10.86 39.94
N ILE A 126 32.53 -12.13 40.01
CA ILE A 126 31.76 -13.25 39.46
C ILE A 126 31.26 -14.13 40.60
N SER A 127 29.95 -14.37 40.62
CA SER A 127 29.28 -15.21 41.60
C SER A 127 29.57 -16.69 41.36
N VAL A 128 30.24 -17.34 42.30
CA VAL A 128 30.58 -18.78 42.21
C VAL A 128 29.34 -19.65 42.15
N ARG A 129 28.28 -19.30 42.91
CA ARG A 129 27.02 -20.03 42.94
C ARG A 129 26.31 -19.98 41.58
N ARG A 130 26.10 -18.77 41.03
CA ARG A 130 25.42 -18.61 39.73
C ARG A 130 26.24 -19.20 38.60
N LEU A 131 27.57 -19.15 38.68
CA LEU A 131 28.44 -19.82 37.72
C LEU A 131 28.25 -21.35 37.75
N ARG A 132 28.12 -21.96 38.94
CA ARG A 132 27.82 -23.39 39.04
C ARG A 132 26.48 -23.70 38.38
N GLU A 133 25.44 -22.94 38.73
CA GLU A 133 24.11 -23.07 38.13
C GLU A 133 24.16 -22.94 36.59
N TRP A 134 24.89 -21.96 36.05
CA TRP A 134 25.10 -21.80 34.61
C TRP A 134 25.73 -23.04 33.95
N ARG A 135 26.77 -23.60 34.56
CA ARG A 135 27.45 -24.82 34.06
C ARG A 135 26.56 -26.05 34.14
N ASP A 136 25.76 -26.16 35.18
CA ASP A 136 24.83 -27.27 35.39
C ASP A 136 23.74 -27.25 34.30
N ILE A 137 23.12 -26.08 34.04
CA ILE A 137 22.13 -25.93 32.96
C ILE A 137 22.75 -26.19 31.59
N HIS A 138 23.95 -25.67 31.32
CA HIS A 138 24.65 -25.95 30.06
C HIS A 138 24.87 -27.46 29.87
N SER A 139 25.25 -28.18 30.92
CA SER A 139 25.48 -29.63 30.86
C SER A 139 24.17 -30.40 30.64
N GLN A 140 23.07 -29.96 31.25
CA GLN A 140 21.73 -30.50 31.00
C GLN A 140 21.31 -30.30 29.55
N LEU A 141 21.43 -29.08 29.01
CA LEU A 141 21.11 -28.79 27.61
C LEU A 141 21.98 -29.59 26.64
N LEU A 142 23.28 -29.70 26.91
CA LEU A 142 24.20 -30.50 26.11
C LEU A 142 23.80 -31.98 26.09
N THR A 143 23.36 -32.52 27.23
CA THR A 143 22.88 -33.90 27.35
C THR A 143 21.67 -34.12 26.44
N VAL A 144 20.65 -33.26 26.56
CA VAL A 144 19.43 -33.32 25.73
C VAL A 144 19.76 -33.23 24.24
N VAL A 145 20.60 -32.28 23.84
CA VAL A 145 21.03 -32.09 22.45
C VAL A 145 21.77 -33.33 21.92
N THR A 146 22.60 -33.95 22.75
CA THR A 146 23.33 -35.18 22.40
C THR A 146 22.39 -36.37 22.27
N GLU A 147 21.42 -36.53 23.17
CA GLU A 147 20.37 -37.56 23.11
C GLU A 147 19.53 -37.44 21.84
N HIS A 148 19.19 -36.21 21.45
CA HIS A 148 18.51 -35.91 20.19
C HIS A 148 19.41 -35.99 18.95
N LYS A 149 20.69 -36.36 19.10
CA LYS A 149 21.68 -36.54 18.02
C LYS A 149 21.93 -35.27 17.21
N TRP A 150 21.78 -34.09 17.81
CA TRP A 150 22.11 -32.83 17.16
C TRP A 150 23.62 -32.68 17.05
N LYS A 151 24.09 -32.20 15.88
CA LYS A 151 25.53 -32.06 15.61
C LYS A 151 26.05 -30.72 16.10
N LEU A 152 27.01 -30.75 17.02
CA LEU A 152 27.76 -29.57 17.43
C LEU A 152 28.64 -29.05 16.29
N ASN A 153 28.88 -27.74 16.25
CA ASN A 153 29.80 -27.13 15.30
C ASN A 153 31.26 -27.50 15.64
N THR A 154 32.06 -27.77 14.60
CA THR A 154 33.48 -28.12 14.70
C THR A 154 34.40 -26.90 14.72
N ALA A 155 33.91 -25.75 14.27
CA ALA A 155 34.60 -24.47 14.29
C ALA A 155 33.74 -23.41 15.01
N PRO A 156 34.35 -22.39 15.63
CA PRO A 156 33.62 -21.29 16.24
C PRO A 156 32.67 -20.60 15.26
N ALA A 157 31.44 -20.33 15.69
CA ALA A 157 30.46 -19.67 14.84
C ALA A 157 30.83 -18.19 14.57
N GLY A 158 30.63 -17.77 13.32
CA GLY A 158 30.71 -16.35 12.96
C GLY A 158 29.58 -15.53 13.59
N TYR A 159 29.77 -14.20 13.65
CA TYR A 159 28.79 -13.27 14.22
C TYR A 159 27.39 -13.45 13.62
N GLU A 160 27.29 -13.49 12.29
CA GLU A 160 26.03 -13.65 11.58
C GLU A 160 25.31 -14.96 11.92
N ALA A 161 26.01 -16.10 11.89
CA ALA A 161 25.43 -17.41 12.16
C ALA A 161 24.88 -17.52 13.60
N LEU A 162 25.59 -16.95 14.57
CA LEU A 162 25.14 -16.87 15.96
C LEU A 162 23.84 -16.06 16.07
N HIS A 163 23.82 -14.86 15.52
CA HIS A 163 22.67 -13.96 15.66
C HIS A 163 21.46 -14.42 14.85
N LYS A 164 21.64 -15.04 13.68
CA LYS A 164 20.55 -15.72 12.95
C LYS A 164 19.94 -16.86 13.77
N SER A 165 20.76 -17.63 14.49
CA SER A 165 20.28 -18.70 15.36
C SER A 165 19.48 -18.14 16.54
N MET A 166 19.94 -17.05 17.15
CA MET A 166 19.21 -16.36 18.23
C MET A 166 17.91 -15.71 17.73
N LEU A 167 17.95 -15.10 16.54
CA LEU A 167 16.79 -14.44 15.92
C LEU A 167 15.61 -15.40 15.74
N ALA A 168 15.87 -16.67 15.43
CA ALA A 168 14.81 -17.67 15.24
C ALA A 168 13.89 -17.81 16.47
N GLY A 169 14.41 -17.62 17.69
CA GLY A 169 13.62 -17.63 18.93
C GLY A 169 13.19 -16.25 19.43
N LEU A 170 13.80 -15.17 18.92
CA LEU A 170 13.68 -13.81 19.46
C LEU A 170 13.06 -12.81 18.47
N LEU A 171 12.34 -13.28 17.46
CA LEU A 171 11.67 -12.43 16.46
C LEU A 171 10.73 -11.37 17.07
N GLY A 172 10.13 -11.67 18.22
CA GLY A 172 9.26 -10.74 18.96
C GLY A 172 10.02 -9.61 19.65
N ASN A 173 11.33 -9.75 19.82
CA ASN A 173 12.19 -8.83 20.58
C ASN A 173 13.10 -8.01 19.65
N VAL A 174 12.76 -7.93 18.36
CA VAL A 174 13.45 -7.09 17.39
C VAL A 174 13.00 -5.65 17.54
N GLY A 175 13.95 -4.71 17.43
CA GLY A 175 13.69 -3.27 17.42
C GLY A 175 14.40 -2.57 16.26
N CYS A 176 13.73 -1.56 15.71
CA CYS A 176 14.28 -0.64 14.71
C CYS A 176 14.22 0.80 15.23
N LYS A 177 15.34 1.51 15.19
CA LYS A 177 15.38 2.94 15.44
C LYS A 177 14.76 3.67 14.24
N LEU A 178 13.75 4.49 14.48
CA LEU A 178 13.22 5.40 13.46
C LEU A 178 14.20 6.57 13.29
N ASP A 179 14.38 7.02 12.05
CA ASP A 179 15.21 8.20 11.76
C ASP A 179 14.59 9.43 12.45
N GLU A 180 15.44 10.37 12.89
CA GLU A 180 15.08 11.50 13.76
C GLU A 180 14.17 12.52 13.04
N GLU A 181 12.90 12.18 12.84
CA GLU A 181 11.85 13.19 12.63
C GLU A 181 11.53 13.86 13.97
N ALA A 182 11.49 15.19 13.92
CA ALA A 182 11.48 16.12 15.05
C ALA A 182 10.42 15.77 16.11
N GLY A 183 10.85 15.13 17.20
CA GLY A 183 10.01 14.88 18.37
C GLY A 183 10.28 13.56 19.12
N SER A 184 10.96 12.58 18.50
CA SER A 184 11.31 11.34 19.21
C SER A 184 12.47 11.56 20.18
N SER A 185 12.26 11.27 21.46
CA SER A 185 13.33 11.22 22.46
C SER A 185 14.50 10.36 21.96
N SER A 186 15.72 10.90 22.05
CA SER A 186 16.92 10.30 21.48
C SER A 186 17.17 8.88 22.04
N GLY A 187 16.93 7.85 21.23
CA GLY A 187 17.26 6.45 21.57
C GLY A 187 16.08 5.51 21.86
N GLU A 188 14.87 5.83 21.43
CA GLU A 188 13.74 4.88 21.37
C GLU A 188 13.86 3.92 20.17
N TYR A 189 13.49 2.66 20.36
CA TYR A 189 13.35 1.64 19.32
C TYR A 189 11.88 1.26 19.17
N LEU A 190 11.43 1.16 17.91
CA LEU A 190 10.16 0.58 17.56
C LEU A 190 10.30 -0.94 17.45
N GLY A 191 9.61 -1.67 18.31
CA GLY A 191 9.59 -3.12 18.35
C GLY A 191 8.40 -3.75 17.61
N ALA A 192 8.38 -5.08 17.61
CA ALA A 192 7.25 -5.85 17.12
C ALA A 192 5.93 -5.44 17.80
N ARG A 193 4.83 -5.45 17.04
CA ARG A 193 3.47 -5.09 17.51
C ARG A 193 3.34 -3.64 17.98
N GLY A 194 4.22 -2.75 17.54
CA GLY A 194 4.15 -1.31 17.82
C GLY A 194 4.64 -0.92 19.22
N ILE A 195 5.24 -1.86 19.97
CA ILE A 195 5.84 -1.54 21.26
C ILE A 195 7.03 -0.61 21.07
N LYS A 196 7.22 0.30 22.03
CA LYS A 196 8.36 1.21 22.06
C LYS A 196 9.22 0.87 23.26
N PHE A 197 10.52 0.70 23.05
CA PHE A 197 11.43 0.36 24.12
C PHE A 197 12.77 1.08 23.97
N HIS A 198 13.48 1.22 25.08
CA HIS A 198 14.80 1.81 25.13
C HIS A 198 15.87 0.76 25.38
N ARG A 199 17.11 1.05 25.01
CA ARG A 199 18.26 0.25 25.49
C ARG A 199 18.33 0.36 27.02
N HIS A 200 18.47 -0.77 27.70
CA HIS A 200 18.70 -0.80 29.14
C HIS A 200 20.00 -0.03 29.50
N PRO A 201 20.00 0.81 30.57
CA PRO A 201 21.19 1.59 30.95
C PRO A 201 22.42 0.72 31.26
N GLY A 202 22.19 -0.45 31.85
CA GLY A 202 23.22 -1.46 32.12
C GLY A 202 23.55 -2.37 30.93
N ALA A 203 23.24 -1.97 29.69
CA ALA A 203 23.67 -2.71 28.51
C ALA A 203 25.11 -2.29 28.14
N HIS A 204 26.01 -3.27 28.09
CA HIS A 204 27.45 -3.06 27.96
C HIS A 204 27.92 -3.34 26.53
N LEU A 205 27.78 -2.33 25.67
CA LEU A 205 28.27 -2.35 24.28
C LEU A 205 29.35 -1.28 24.11
N LYS A 206 30.47 -1.62 23.45
CA LYS A 206 31.56 -0.65 23.23
C LYS A 206 31.19 0.44 22.23
N LYS A 207 30.29 0.13 21.31
CA LYS A 207 29.73 1.08 20.34
C LYS A 207 28.24 1.22 20.57
N ARG A 208 27.66 2.34 20.13
CA ARG A 208 26.21 2.49 20.15
C ARG A 208 25.57 1.40 19.29
N PRO A 209 24.46 0.79 19.76
CA PRO A 209 23.72 -0.18 18.96
C PRO A 209 23.31 0.43 17.62
N GLY A 210 23.33 -0.40 16.58
CA GLY A 210 22.92 0.00 15.23
C GLY A 210 21.43 0.30 15.12
N ARG A 211 20.98 0.68 13.93
CA ARG A 211 19.55 0.95 13.66
C ARG A 211 18.66 -0.25 14.01
N TRP A 212 19.13 -1.46 13.71
CA TRP A 212 18.41 -2.70 13.97
C TRP A 212 19.08 -3.49 15.10
N ILE A 213 18.26 -3.91 16.06
CA ILE A 213 18.69 -4.71 17.20
C ILE A 213 17.74 -5.87 17.47
N VAL A 214 18.26 -6.90 18.13
CA VAL A 214 17.49 -7.93 18.82
C VAL A 214 17.83 -7.90 20.30
N CYS A 215 16.83 -8.14 21.14
CA CYS A 215 16.98 -8.23 22.59
C CYS A 215 16.68 -9.65 23.08
N ALA A 216 17.40 -10.09 24.13
CA ALA A 216 17.09 -11.34 24.81
C ALA A 216 15.73 -11.26 25.51
N GLU A 217 15.47 -10.14 26.18
CA GLU A 217 14.23 -9.88 26.93
C GLU A 217 13.85 -8.40 26.88
N LEU A 218 12.56 -8.14 27.08
CA LEU A 218 11.98 -6.82 27.28
C LEU A 218 11.44 -6.75 28.71
N VAL A 219 11.94 -5.80 29.50
CA VAL A 219 11.61 -5.67 30.92
C VAL A 219 11.03 -4.29 31.18
N GLU A 220 9.86 -4.25 31.80
CA GLU A 220 9.19 -3.01 32.20
C GLU A 220 9.57 -2.65 33.64
N THR A 221 10.16 -1.46 33.81
CA THR A 221 10.45 -0.89 35.14
C THR A 221 9.87 0.53 35.24
N ALA A 222 10.66 1.56 34.95
CA ALA A 222 10.18 2.93 34.75
C ALA A 222 9.75 3.20 33.30
N ARG A 223 10.39 2.49 32.36
CA ARG A 223 10.06 2.42 30.93
C ARG A 223 10.29 0.98 30.47
N LEU A 224 9.84 0.64 29.28
CA LEU A 224 10.17 -0.64 28.66
C LEU A 224 11.63 -0.63 28.18
N PHE A 225 12.44 -1.55 28.68
CA PHE A 225 13.85 -1.67 28.36
C PHE A 225 14.18 -3.02 27.72
N GLY A 226 14.96 -3.00 26.64
CA GLY A 226 15.57 -4.20 26.07
C GLY A 226 16.89 -4.54 26.75
N ARG A 227 17.04 -5.79 27.19
CA ARG A 227 18.28 -6.33 27.79
C ARG A 227 18.84 -7.46 26.92
N GLY A 228 20.16 -7.66 26.97
CA GLY A 228 20.83 -8.64 26.11
C GLY A 228 20.74 -8.23 24.64
N ILE A 229 21.27 -7.05 24.33
CA ILE A 229 21.12 -6.41 23.02
C ILE A 229 22.20 -6.89 22.07
N ALA A 230 21.83 -7.12 20.82
CA ALA A 230 22.78 -7.25 19.73
C ALA A 230 22.33 -6.52 18.46
N ALA A 231 23.28 -5.92 17.76
CA ALA A 231 23.05 -5.33 16.44
C ALA A 231 22.87 -6.44 15.39
N ILE A 232 21.84 -6.28 14.56
CA ILE A 232 21.51 -7.20 13.47
C ILE A 232 21.34 -6.44 12.16
N GLU A 233 21.32 -7.17 11.05
CA GLU A 233 20.97 -6.63 9.75
C GLU A 233 19.54 -7.04 9.37
N PRO A 234 18.75 -6.16 8.72
CA PRO A 234 17.37 -6.47 8.37
C PRO A 234 17.23 -7.65 7.39
N GLN A 235 18.23 -7.90 6.55
CA GLN A 235 18.28 -9.05 5.64
C GLN A 235 18.18 -10.38 6.40
N TRP A 236 18.76 -10.46 7.61
CA TRP A 236 18.74 -11.68 8.42
C TRP A 236 17.32 -12.01 8.89
N ILE A 237 16.48 -10.99 9.11
CA ILE A 237 15.08 -11.16 9.48
C ILE A 237 14.32 -11.81 8.32
N GLU A 238 14.58 -11.39 7.09
CA GLU A 238 13.96 -11.98 5.90
C GLU A 238 14.38 -13.43 5.69
N GLU A 239 15.66 -13.74 5.88
CA GLU A 239 16.16 -15.12 5.75
C GLU A 239 15.57 -16.06 6.81
N VAL A 240 15.48 -15.61 8.07
CA VAL A 240 15.01 -16.45 9.18
C VAL A 240 13.49 -16.51 9.26
N ALA A 241 12.82 -15.38 9.02
CA ALA A 241 11.38 -15.21 9.24
C ALA A 241 10.60 -14.94 7.94
N GLY A 242 11.14 -15.32 6.78
CA GLY A 242 10.49 -15.08 5.48
C GLY A 242 9.06 -15.60 5.39
N HIS A 243 8.76 -16.72 6.07
CA HIS A 243 7.42 -17.32 6.17
C HIS A 243 6.44 -16.55 7.07
N LEU A 244 6.94 -15.64 7.91
CA LEU A 244 6.13 -14.80 8.81
C LEU A 244 5.98 -13.36 8.29
N LEU A 245 6.70 -13.00 7.23
CA LEU A 245 6.61 -11.67 6.64
C LEU A 245 5.27 -11.48 5.94
N LYS A 246 4.54 -10.44 6.38
CA LYS A 246 3.40 -9.92 5.63
C LYS A 246 3.92 -9.02 4.53
N ARG A 247 3.72 -9.44 3.29
CA ARG A 247 4.10 -8.70 2.09
C ARG A 247 2.89 -7.96 1.57
N GLN A 248 3.06 -6.69 1.27
CA GLN A 248 2.05 -5.84 0.68
C GLN A 248 2.62 -5.21 -0.59
N LEU A 249 1.83 -5.24 -1.66
CA LEU A 249 2.12 -4.51 -2.89
C LEU A 249 1.52 -3.12 -2.78
N LEU A 250 2.31 -2.14 -3.18
CA LEU A 250 1.99 -0.72 -3.12
C LEU A 250 2.19 -0.14 -4.52
N ASP A 251 1.35 0.83 -4.87
CA ASP A 251 1.52 1.65 -6.08
C ASP A 251 1.76 0.83 -7.36
N PRO A 252 0.79 -0.01 -7.77
CA PRO A 252 0.89 -0.72 -9.03
C PRO A 252 0.77 0.28 -10.20
N HIS A 253 1.76 0.31 -11.09
CA HIS A 253 1.87 1.29 -12.17
C HIS A 253 2.55 0.70 -13.41
N TRP A 254 2.38 1.35 -14.56
CA TRP A 254 3.07 0.99 -15.78
C TRP A 254 4.50 1.54 -15.83
N GLU A 255 5.47 0.66 -16.06
CA GLU A 255 6.86 1.06 -16.34
C GLU A 255 7.14 1.07 -17.85
N LYS A 256 7.16 2.27 -18.42
CA LYS A 256 7.39 2.50 -19.86
C LYS A 256 8.65 1.82 -20.43
N LYS A 257 9.78 1.89 -19.71
CA LYS A 257 11.07 1.32 -20.17
C LYS A 257 11.06 -0.20 -20.22
N ASP A 258 10.48 -0.82 -19.20
CA ASP A 258 10.48 -2.28 -19.02
C ASP A 258 9.24 -2.94 -19.64
N ALA A 259 8.32 -2.12 -20.16
CA ALA A 259 7.05 -2.46 -20.78
C ALA A 259 6.25 -3.51 -19.97
N ARG A 260 6.11 -3.26 -18.67
CA ARG A 260 5.43 -4.14 -17.71
C ARG A 260 4.73 -3.34 -16.63
N VAL A 261 3.77 -3.96 -15.97
CA VAL A 261 3.18 -3.42 -14.74
C VAL A 261 4.03 -3.84 -13.55
N ALA A 262 4.60 -2.85 -12.87
CA ALA A 262 5.40 -3.03 -11.67
C ALA A 262 4.62 -2.56 -10.44
N ALA A 263 5.02 -3.06 -9.28
CA ALA A 263 4.57 -2.54 -8.00
C ALA A 263 5.75 -2.49 -7.03
N PHE A 264 5.62 -1.69 -5.98
CA PHE A 264 6.57 -1.67 -4.88
C PHE A 264 6.12 -2.63 -3.76
N GLU A 265 6.98 -3.56 -3.39
CA GLU A 265 6.75 -4.47 -2.28
C GLU A 265 7.26 -3.88 -0.97
N ARG A 266 6.42 -3.99 0.06
CA ARG A 266 6.75 -3.72 1.47
C ARG A 266 6.58 -5.00 2.28
N GLY A 267 7.64 -5.39 2.98
CA GLY A 267 7.64 -6.55 3.88
C GLY A 267 7.63 -6.12 5.35
N ALA A 268 6.68 -6.62 6.13
CA ALA A 268 6.57 -6.33 7.55
C ALA A 268 6.54 -7.61 8.41
N LEU A 269 7.31 -7.61 9.50
CA LEU A 269 7.28 -8.64 10.53
C LEU A 269 6.57 -8.09 11.77
N TYR A 270 5.44 -8.68 12.16
CA TYR A 270 4.67 -8.25 13.32
C TYR A 270 4.36 -6.74 13.36
N GLY A 271 4.15 -6.11 12.19
CA GLY A 271 3.91 -4.67 12.07
C GLY A 271 5.17 -3.81 11.96
N LEU A 272 6.36 -4.38 12.14
CA LEU A 272 7.64 -3.70 11.93
C LEU A 272 8.06 -3.83 10.47
N VAL A 273 8.31 -2.71 9.79
CA VAL A 273 8.72 -2.69 8.38
C VAL A 273 10.18 -3.11 8.26
N VAL A 274 10.43 -4.24 7.61
CA VAL A 274 11.79 -4.78 7.41
C VAL A 274 12.39 -4.23 6.12
N TYR A 275 11.61 -4.17 5.06
CA TYR A 275 11.99 -3.54 3.79
C TYR A 275 10.78 -2.87 3.13
N SER A 276 11.04 -1.87 2.31
CA SER A 276 10.02 -1.16 1.52
C SER A 276 10.65 -0.68 0.22
N GLY A 277 9.84 -0.56 -0.83
CA GLY A 277 10.28 -0.03 -2.12
C GLY A 277 11.01 -1.05 -3.01
N ARG A 278 10.85 -2.36 -2.76
CA ARG A 278 11.40 -3.37 -3.67
C ARG A 278 10.52 -3.47 -4.90
N ARG A 279 11.07 -3.18 -6.06
CA ARG A 279 10.34 -3.32 -7.32
C ARG A 279 10.07 -4.79 -7.62
N VAL A 280 8.80 -5.13 -7.84
CA VAL A 280 8.35 -6.48 -8.20
C VAL A 280 7.39 -6.45 -9.38
N ASP A 281 7.29 -7.58 -10.07
CA ASP A 281 6.37 -7.80 -11.17
C ASP A 281 4.94 -8.00 -10.62
N TYR A 282 4.05 -7.06 -10.92
CA TYR A 282 2.69 -7.03 -10.36
C TYR A 282 1.81 -8.13 -10.96
N ALA A 283 2.05 -8.52 -12.21
CA ALA A 283 1.25 -9.53 -12.91
C ALA A 283 1.31 -10.90 -12.25
N ARG A 284 2.36 -11.20 -11.47
CA ARG A 284 2.46 -12.45 -10.71
C ARG A 284 1.50 -12.52 -9.52
N ALA A 285 1.12 -11.38 -8.97
CA ALA A 285 0.25 -11.29 -7.81
C ALA A 285 -1.20 -11.06 -8.22
N ASP A 286 -1.44 -10.19 -9.20
CA ASP A 286 -2.77 -9.90 -9.74
C ASP A 286 -2.70 -9.72 -11.27
N PRO A 287 -2.90 -10.81 -12.03
CA PRO A 287 -2.91 -10.75 -13.50
C PRO A 287 -4.02 -9.86 -14.05
N ALA A 288 -5.19 -9.82 -13.40
CA ALA A 288 -6.34 -9.05 -13.87
C ALA A 288 -6.12 -7.55 -13.65
N GLY A 289 -5.67 -7.17 -12.45
CA GLY A 289 -5.29 -5.79 -12.13
C GLY A 289 -4.12 -5.31 -13.00
N ALA A 290 -3.13 -6.16 -13.25
CA ALA A 290 -2.03 -5.83 -14.17
C ALA A 290 -2.53 -5.58 -15.59
N ARG A 291 -3.48 -6.38 -16.08
CA ARG A 291 -4.06 -6.16 -17.41
C ARG A 291 -4.84 -4.85 -17.49
N GLU A 292 -5.63 -4.52 -16.46
CA GLU A 292 -6.35 -3.24 -16.40
C GLU A 292 -5.37 -2.05 -16.48
N ILE A 293 -4.32 -2.06 -15.65
CA ILE A 293 -3.30 -1.00 -15.63
C ILE A 293 -2.59 -0.92 -16.99
N PHE A 294 -2.22 -2.07 -17.56
CA PHE A 294 -1.62 -2.12 -18.89
C PHE A 294 -2.53 -1.47 -19.94
N ILE A 295 -3.82 -1.80 -20.00
CA ILE A 295 -4.72 -1.20 -20.98
C ILE A 295 -4.84 0.32 -20.74
N ARG A 296 -5.08 0.76 -19.50
CA ARG A 296 -5.26 2.19 -19.17
C ARG A 296 -4.02 3.02 -19.45
N GLU A 297 -2.87 2.61 -18.93
CA GLU A 297 -1.65 3.43 -18.99
C GLU A 297 -0.89 3.20 -20.31
N ALA A 298 -0.69 1.94 -20.70
CA ALA A 298 0.12 1.62 -21.86
C ALA A 298 -0.62 1.91 -23.18
N LEU A 299 -1.90 1.51 -23.30
CA LEU A 299 -2.66 1.59 -24.56
C LEU A 299 -3.53 2.84 -24.67
N VAL A 300 -4.28 3.20 -23.63
CA VAL A 300 -5.19 4.37 -23.66
C VAL A 300 -4.41 5.66 -23.49
N ALA A 301 -3.63 5.80 -22.41
CA ALA A 301 -2.80 7.00 -22.19
C ALA A 301 -1.59 7.08 -23.15
N GLY A 302 -1.25 5.97 -23.83
CA GLY A 302 -0.18 5.91 -24.81
C GLY A 302 1.23 5.96 -24.20
N GLU A 303 1.38 5.52 -22.94
CA GLU A 303 2.68 5.48 -22.24
C GLU A 303 3.54 4.26 -22.62
N TRP A 304 3.29 3.66 -23.79
CA TRP A 304 4.06 2.54 -24.31
C TRP A 304 4.77 2.89 -25.62
N ASP A 305 6.10 2.90 -25.58
CA ASP A 305 6.93 3.07 -26.77
C ASP A 305 7.04 1.73 -27.52
N THR A 306 6.20 1.56 -28.54
CA THR A 306 6.20 0.37 -29.38
C THR A 306 6.25 0.73 -30.87
N LYS A 307 6.68 -0.23 -31.69
CA LYS A 307 6.67 -0.14 -33.17
C LYS A 307 5.36 -0.63 -33.79
N LEU A 308 4.39 -1.01 -32.97
CA LEU A 308 3.09 -1.50 -33.44
C LEU A 308 2.33 -0.37 -34.15
N PRO A 309 1.89 -0.57 -35.40
CA PRO A 309 1.37 0.51 -36.23
C PRO A 309 0.02 1.06 -35.73
N PHE A 310 -0.81 0.22 -35.11
CA PHE A 310 -2.13 0.64 -34.63
C PHE A 310 -2.03 1.69 -33.52
N LEU A 311 -1.11 1.55 -32.57
CA LEU A 311 -1.03 2.46 -31.42
C LEU A 311 -0.64 3.87 -31.88
N ALA A 312 0.36 3.97 -32.76
CA ALA A 312 0.76 5.24 -33.35
C ALA A 312 -0.35 5.87 -34.20
N ALA A 313 -1.14 5.07 -34.92
CA ALA A 313 -2.30 5.54 -35.68
C ALA A 313 -3.42 6.04 -34.76
N ASN A 314 -3.74 5.29 -33.71
CA ASN A 314 -4.77 5.62 -32.72
C ASN A 314 -4.44 6.91 -31.97
N CYS A 315 -3.19 7.07 -31.48
CA CYS A 315 -2.76 8.30 -30.81
C CYS A 315 -2.83 9.53 -31.72
N ARG A 316 -2.56 9.38 -33.03
CA ARG A 316 -2.75 10.47 -33.99
C ARG A 316 -4.22 10.81 -34.17
N LEU A 317 -5.06 9.79 -34.35
CA LEU A 317 -6.50 9.98 -34.53
C LEU A 317 -7.15 10.66 -33.32
N ILE A 318 -6.80 10.25 -32.10
CA ILE A 318 -7.28 10.87 -30.86
C ILE A 318 -6.92 12.37 -30.84
N ARG A 319 -5.65 12.71 -31.08
CA ARG A 319 -5.20 14.13 -31.15
C ARG A 319 -5.87 14.92 -32.27
N GLU A 320 -6.15 14.30 -33.41
CA GLU A 320 -6.89 14.93 -34.50
C GLU A 320 -8.33 15.25 -34.11
N VAL A 321 -8.99 14.33 -33.39
CA VAL A 321 -10.36 14.51 -32.88
C VAL A 321 -10.40 15.62 -31.81
N GLU A 322 -9.51 15.58 -30.82
CA GLU A 322 -9.34 16.65 -29.81
C GLU A 322 -9.02 18.01 -30.45
N GLY A 323 -8.20 18.02 -31.51
CA GLY A 323 -7.88 19.23 -32.25
C GLY A 323 -9.06 19.82 -33.04
N LEU A 324 -10.03 18.99 -33.47
CA LEU A 324 -11.26 19.44 -34.12
C LEU A 324 -12.25 20.06 -33.12
N GLU A 325 -12.29 19.56 -31.88
CA GLU A 325 -13.07 20.14 -30.78
C GLU A 325 -12.67 21.60 -30.52
N HIS A 326 -11.36 21.85 -30.32
CA HIS A 326 -10.85 23.20 -30.04
C HIS A 326 -11.11 24.20 -31.17
N LYS A 327 -11.12 23.75 -32.43
CA LYS A 327 -11.34 24.62 -33.61
C LYS A 327 -12.82 24.87 -33.89
N SER A 328 -13.69 23.90 -33.65
CA SER A 328 -15.11 24.00 -33.99
C SER A 328 -15.95 24.69 -32.92
N ARG A 329 -15.44 24.91 -31.69
CA ARG A 329 -16.23 25.36 -30.52
C ARG A 329 -17.55 24.57 -30.36
N ARG A 330 -17.60 23.35 -30.89
CA ARG A 330 -18.68 22.38 -30.71
C ARG A 330 -18.14 21.40 -29.68
N GLN A 331 -18.73 21.47 -28.49
CA GLN A 331 -18.32 20.74 -27.29
C GLN A 331 -18.94 19.32 -27.24
N ASP A 332 -19.53 18.86 -28.35
CA ASP A 332 -20.26 17.59 -28.49
C ASP A 332 -19.38 16.44 -29.01
N VAL A 333 -18.06 16.63 -28.99
CA VAL A 333 -17.09 15.55 -29.18
C VAL A 333 -16.27 15.59 -27.90
N LEU A 334 -16.29 14.50 -27.15
CA LEU A 334 -15.42 14.31 -26.00
C LEU A 334 -14.93 12.87 -26.14
N VAL A 335 -13.63 12.71 -26.37
CA VAL A 335 -13.01 11.39 -26.44
C VAL A 335 -13.13 10.75 -25.05
N ASP A 336 -14.00 9.75 -24.94
CA ASP A 336 -14.19 9.01 -23.68
C ASP A 336 -13.11 7.93 -23.53
N GLU A 337 -12.16 8.17 -22.62
CA GLU A 337 -11.12 7.18 -22.27
C GLU A 337 -11.72 5.84 -21.84
N ALA A 338 -12.91 5.82 -21.23
CA ALA A 338 -13.58 4.58 -20.86
C ALA A 338 -14.07 3.79 -22.08
N LEU A 339 -14.44 4.47 -23.17
CA LEU A 339 -14.82 3.83 -24.43
C LEU A 339 -13.59 3.25 -25.15
N ILE A 340 -12.47 3.97 -25.14
CA ILE A 340 -11.20 3.46 -25.67
C ILE A 340 -10.73 2.25 -24.84
N TYR A 341 -10.84 2.33 -23.51
CA TYR A 341 -10.55 1.21 -22.62
C TYR A 341 -11.42 0.00 -22.98
N ALA A 342 -12.74 0.16 -23.08
CA ALA A 342 -13.66 -0.93 -23.41
C ALA A 342 -13.37 -1.55 -24.79
N PHE A 343 -12.97 -0.74 -25.76
CA PHE A 343 -12.56 -1.23 -27.09
C PHE A 343 -11.34 -2.16 -27.00
N TYR A 344 -10.30 -1.78 -26.25
CA TYR A 344 -9.13 -2.64 -26.06
C TYR A 344 -9.48 -3.86 -25.20
N ASP A 345 -10.25 -3.67 -24.12
CA ASP A 345 -10.64 -4.72 -23.19
C ASP A 345 -11.40 -5.87 -23.88
N ALA A 346 -12.28 -5.54 -24.83
CA ALA A 346 -13.05 -6.52 -25.59
C ALA A 346 -12.18 -7.38 -26.54
N GLN A 347 -10.99 -6.92 -26.92
CA GLN A 347 -10.16 -7.54 -27.95
C GLN A 347 -8.85 -8.15 -27.42
N VAL A 348 -8.28 -7.59 -26.36
CA VAL A 348 -7.01 -8.03 -25.77
C VAL A 348 -7.27 -9.24 -24.86
N PRO A 349 -6.57 -10.38 -25.02
CA PRO A 349 -6.74 -11.55 -24.16
C PRO A 349 -6.48 -11.27 -22.69
N ALA A 350 -7.07 -12.09 -21.81
CA ALA A 350 -6.99 -11.92 -20.36
C ALA A 350 -5.56 -12.13 -19.77
N ASP A 351 -4.71 -12.88 -20.46
CA ASP A 351 -3.34 -13.22 -20.06
C ASP A 351 -2.28 -12.23 -20.57
N VAL A 352 -2.69 -11.21 -21.33
CA VAL A 352 -1.78 -10.22 -21.93
C VAL A 352 -1.77 -8.94 -21.09
N ALA A 353 -0.70 -8.75 -20.30
CA ALA A 353 -0.51 -7.58 -19.42
C ALA A 353 0.91 -6.98 -19.50
N SER A 354 1.70 -7.34 -20.52
CA SER A 354 3.04 -6.79 -20.75
C SER A 354 3.27 -6.53 -22.22
N GLY A 355 4.20 -5.63 -22.55
CA GLY A 355 4.53 -5.30 -23.93
C GLY A 355 5.06 -6.51 -24.71
N GLN A 356 5.90 -7.35 -24.07
CA GLN A 356 6.42 -8.56 -24.72
C GLN A 356 5.32 -9.57 -25.05
N ALA A 357 4.43 -9.86 -24.09
CA ALA A 357 3.30 -10.76 -24.30
C ALA A 357 2.36 -10.21 -25.39
N PHE A 358 2.13 -8.89 -25.37
CA PHE A 358 1.27 -8.22 -26.32
C PHE A 358 1.83 -8.25 -27.74
N GLU A 359 3.12 -7.92 -27.92
CA GLU A 359 3.76 -7.95 -29.24
C GLU A 359 3.76 -9.36 -29.84
N HIS A 360 3.93 -10.38 -29.02
CA HIS A 360 3.85 -11.77 -29.47
C HIS A 360 2.44 -12.11 -29.95
N TRP A 361 1.43 -11.86 -29.11
CA TRP A 361 0.02 -12.10 -29.44
C TRP A 361 -0.43 -11.32 -30.68
N TRP A 362 -0.15 -10.01 -30.73
CA TRP A 362 -0.61 -9.14 -31.82
C TRP A 362 0.01 -9.55 -33.17
N ARG A 363 1.27 -10.03 -33.18
CA ARG A 363 1.92 -10.50 -34.41
C ARG A 363 1.20 -11.69 -35.04
N GLU A 364 0.59 -12.55 -34.22
CA GLU A 364 -0.19 -13.68 -34.72
C GLU A 364 -1.61 -13.25 -35.09
N ALA A 365 -2.28 -12.50 -34.22
CA ALA A 365 -3.65 -12.04 -34.44
C ALA A 365 -3.78 -11.15 -35.68
N SER A 366 -2.82 -10.25 -35.91
CA SER A 366 -2.81 -9.33 -37.06
C SER A 366 -2.69 -10.01 -38.42
N LYS A 367 -2.17 -11.25 -38.50
CA LYS A 367 -2.14 -12.01 -39.78
C LYS A 367 -3.54 -12.32 -40.29
N SER A 368 -4.45 -12.61 -39.36
CA SER A 368 -5.86 -12.89 -39.68
C SER A 368 -6.71 -11.62 -39.79
N HIS A 369 -6.38 -10.60 -38.99
CA HIS A 369 -7.12 -9.34 -38.92
C HIS A 369 -6.16 -8.14 -39.02
N PRO A 370 -5.78 -7.68 -40.23
CA PRO A 370 -4.78 -6.62 -40.41
C PRO A 370 -5.15 -5.26 -39.80
N ARG A 371 -6.45 -5.01 -39.59
CA ARG A 371 -6.99 -3.80 -38.95
C ARG A 371 -7.32 -3.98 -37.46
N LEU A 372 -6.86 -5.06 -36.83
CA LEU A 372 -7.07 -5.32 -35.41
C LEU A 372 -6.53 -4.16 -34.55
N LEU A 373 -7.34 -3.70 -33.60
CA LEU A 373 -7.08 -2.58 -32.71
C LEU A 373 -6.93 -1.19 -33.36
N PHE A 374 -7.20 -1.01 -34.64
CA PHE A 374 -7.24 0.34 -35.22
C PHE A 374 -8.59 1.00 -34.89
N LEU A 375 -8.54 2.12 -34.17
CA LEU A 375 -9.71 2.93 -33.88
C LEU A 375 -10.18 3.65 -35.15
N SER A 376 -11.49 3.77 -35.30
CA SER A 376 -12.10 4.60 -36.34
C SER A 376 -12.58 5.94 -35.78
N LYS A 377 -12.62 6.96 -36.65
CA LYS A 377 -13.14 8.28 -36.28
C LYS A 377 -14.59 8.18 -35.80
N ASP A 378 -15.39 7.31 -36.40
CA ASP A 378 -16.77 7.09 -36.00
C ASP A 378 -16.86 6.48 -34.59
N GLU A 379 -15.98 5.56 -34.20
CA GLU A 379 -15.96 5.00 -32.84
C GLU A 379 -15.57 6.03 -31.78
N LEU A 380 -14.64 6.93 -32.09
CA LEU A 380 -14.20 8.02 -31.18
C LEU A 380 -15.21 9.17 -31.12
N MET A 381 -15.90 9.47 -32.22
CA MET A 381 -16.93 10.51 -32.28
C MET A 381 -18.31 10.03 -31.80
N ARG A 382 -18.47 8.73 -31.58
CA ARG A 382 -19.72 8.17 -31.05
C ARG A 382 -19.80 8.45 -29.55
N HIS A 383 -20.64 9.42 -29.20
CA HIS A 383 -21.45 9.36 -27.97
C HIS A 383 -22.47 8.20 -27.96
N GLN A 384 -22.38 7.27 -28.90
CA GLN A 384 -23.14 6.02 -28.89
C GLN A 384 -22.26 4.90 -28.34
N ALA A 385 -22.05 4.90 -27.02
CA ALA A 385 -21.94 3.63 -26.32
C ALA A 385 -23.31 2.96 -26.50
N ALA A 386 -23.37 2.02 -27.43
CA ALA A 386 -24.60 1.39 -27.88
C ALA A 386 -25.38 0.80 -26.69
N GLY A 387 -26.43 1.50 -26.27
CA GLY A 387 -27.48 1.00 -25.38
C GLY A 387 -27.65 1.73 -24.04
N ILE A 388 -26.56 2.04 -23.31
CA ILE A 388 -26.66 2.39 -21.88
C ILE A 388 -26.62 3.91 -21.63
N THR A 389 -25.73 4.66 -22.30
CA THR A 389 -25.61 6.11 -22.08
C THR A 389 -26.72 6.92 -22.75
N THR A 390 -27.25 6.49 -23.89
CA THR A 390 -28.39 7.17 -24.56
C THR A 390 -29.68 7.10 -23.74
N GLN A 391 -29.88 6.03 -22.97
CA GLN A 391 -31.02 5.94 -22.03
C GLN A 391 -30.81 6.84 -20.81
N ALA A 392 -29.56 6.98 -20.34
CA ALA A 392 -29.22 7.83 -19.21
C ALA A 392 -29.28 9.33 -19.55
N PHE A 393 -28.82 9.73 -20.73
CA PHE A 393 -28.77 11.11 -21.22
C PHE A 393 -29.43 11.21 -22.61
N PRO A 394 -30.77 11.15 -22.69
CA PRO A 394 -31.46 11.13 -23.97
C PRO A 394 -31.36 12.48 -24.69
N PRO A 395 -31.23 12.51 -26.03
CA PRO A 395 -31.20 13.77 -26.79
C PRO A 395 -32.56 14.50 -26.78
N THR A 396 -33.64 13.80 -26.40
CA THR A 396 -34.97 14.36 -26.24
C THR A 396 -35.60 13.95 -24.91
N VAL A 397 -36.40 14.84 -24.33
CA VAL A 397 -37.17 14.60 -23.12
C VAL A 397 -38.64 14.92 -23.40
N LYS A 398 -39.53 13.98 -23.10
CA LYS A 398 -40.98 14.20 -23.22
C LYS A 398 -41.49 15.15 -22.15
N LEU A 399 -41.93 16.34 -22.56
CA LEU A 399 -42.60 17.32 -21.69
C LEU A 399 -43.93 17.73 -22.35
N GLY A 400 -45.03 17.73 -21.59
CA GLY A 400 -46.35 18.09 -22.12
C GLY A 400 -46.79 17.24 -23.31
N GLY A 401 -46.35 15.98 -23.39
CA GLY A 401 -46.67 15.07 -24.50
C GLY A 401 -45.84 15.28 -25.79
N VAL A 402 -44.87 16.20 -25.79
CA VAL A 402 -44.01 16.51 -26.94
C VAL A 402 -42.56 16.16 -26.63
N ASP A 403 -41.85 15.63 -27.61
CA ASP A 403 -40.40 15.40 -27.52
C ASP A 403 -39.66 16.74 -27.63
N CYS A 404 -39.13 17.22 -26.50
CA CYS A 404 -38.35 18.45 -26.41
C CYS A 404 -36.85 18.13 -26.50
N ALA A 405 -36.10 18.91 -27.27
CA ALA A 405 -34.66 18.70 -27.40
C ALA A 405 -33.93 19.01 -26.07
N ALA A 406 -33.04 18.11 -25.65
CA ALA A 406 -32.25 18.24 -24.44
C ALA A 406 -30.77 18.51 -24.78
N SER A 407 -30.17 19.44 -24.06
CA SER A 407 -28.74 19.76 -24.12
C SER A 407 -28.15 19.70 -22.72
N TYR A 408 -26.92 19.20 -22.63
CA TYR A 408 -26.23 18.95 -21.37
C TYR A 408 -24.94 19.76 -21.32
N LEU A 409 -24.72 20.48 -20.21
CA LEU A 409 -23.50 21.23 -19.98
C LEU A 409 -22.99 20.89 -18.58
N HIS A 410 -21.69 20.67 -18.42
CA HIS A 410 -21.05 20.48 -17.12
C HIS A 410 -19.97 21.54 -16.93
N GLU A 411 -20.38 22.74 -16.52
CA GLU A 411 -19.51 23.90 -16.36
C GLU A 411 -19.92 24.66 -15.10
N PRO A 412 -19.28 24.37 -13.94
CA PRO A 412 -19.62 25.00 -12.68
C PRO A 412 -19.54 26.53 -12.75
N GLY A 413 -20.68 27.20 -12.58
CA GLY A 413 -20.78 28.67 -12.64
C GLY A 413 -21.44 29.22 -13.91
N ASP A 414 -21.60 28.40 -14.96
CA ASP A 414 -22.39 28.80 -16.12
C ASP A 414 -23.90 28.77 -15.81
N ALA A 415 -24.66 29.74 -16.33
CA ALA A 415 -26.10 29.81 -16.12
C ALA A 415 -26.86 28.61 -16.71
N LYS A 416 -26.27 27.90 -17.68
CA LYS A 416 -26.82 26.73 -18.38
C LYS A 416 -26.31 25.40 -17.83
N ASP A 417 -25.43 25.43 -16.82
CA ASP A 417 -24.88 24.23 -16.17
C ASP A 417 -25.99 23.25 -15.77
N GLY A 418 -25.79 21.98 -16.11
CA GLY A 418 -26.76 20.90 -15.98
C GLY A 418 -27.58 20.64 -17.26
N LEU A 419 -28.84 20.23 -17.05
CA LEU A 419 -29.77 19.90 -18.13
C LEU A 419 -30.55 21.13 -18.57
N THR A 420 -30.44 21.49 -19.86
CA THR A 420 -31.30 22.47 -20.51
C THR A 420 -32.24 21.79 -21.51
N VAL A 421 -33.55 21.98 -21.36
CA VAL A 421 -34.58 21.45 -22.27
C VAL A 421 -35.21 22.58 -23.06
N THR A 422 -35.22 22.44 -24.39
CA THR A 422 -35.82 23.40 -25.32
C THR A 422 -37.29 23.09 -25.50
N VAL A 423 -38.16 23.93 -24.93
CA VAL A 423 -39.61 23.76 -24.91
C VAL A 423 -40.26 24.71 -25.92
N PRO A 424 -41.00 24.22 -26.92
CA PRO A 424 -41.80 25.07 -27.79
C PRO A 424 -42.87 25.83 -27.01
N LEU A 425 -43.12 27.08 -27.38
CA LEU A 425 -44.03 27.97 -26.66
C LEU A 425 -45.43 27.37 -26.48
N PHE A 426 -45.97 26.68 -27.49
CA PHE A 426 -47.30 26.05 -27.44
C PHE A 426 -47.40 24.89 -26.43
N VAL A 427 -46.28 24.31 -26.00
CA VAL A 427 -46.22 23.21 -25.01
C VAL A 427 -46.06 23.73 -23.58
N LEU A 428 -45.58 24.98 -23.40
CA LEU A 428 -45.18 25.52 -22.10
C LEU A 428 -46.22 25.30 -20.98
N ASN A 429 -47.50 25.56 -21.27
CA ASN A 429 -48.58 25.43 -20.30
C ASN A 429 -48.88 23.96 -19.92
N GLN A 430 -48.54 23.01 -20.78
CA GLN A 430 -48.75 21.57 -20.60
C GLN A 430 -47.58 20.89 -19.86
N VAL A 431 -46.44 21.58 -19.69
CA VAL A 431 -45.32 21.06 -18.91
C VAL A 431 -45.70 21.00 -17.43
N GLY A 432 -45.62 19.82 -16.82
CA GLY A 432 -45.85 19.63 -15.38
C GLY A 432 -44.56 19.85 -14.58
N GLU A 433 -44.67 20.54 -13.43
CA GLU A 433 -43.54 20.76 -12.52
C GLU A 433 -42.99 19.43 -11.98
N ASP A 434 -43.89 18.51 -11.62
CA ASP A 434 -43.54 17.19 -11.11
C ASP A 434 -42.58 16.45 -12.04
N ARG A 435 -42.84 16.47 -13.36
CA ARG A 435 -41.98 15.81 -14.34
C ARG A 435 -40.58 16.44 -14.41
N CYS A 436 -40.48 17.76 -14.23
CA CYS A 436 -39.22 18.47 -14.24
C CYS A 436 -38.32 18.10 -13.05
N GLU A 437 -38.87 17.67 -11.92
CA GLU A 437 -38.11 17.26 -10.74
C GLU A 437 -37.19 16.05 -11.00
N TRP A 438 -37.60 15.15 -11.90
CA TRP A 438 -36.91 13.89 -12.20
C TRP A 438 -35.68 14.03 -13.11
N LEU A 439 -35.46 15.19 -13.73
CA LEU A 439 -34.39 15.39 -14.72
C LEU A 439 -34.39 14.27 -15.78
N VAL A 440 -33.21 13.70 -16.06
CA VAL A 440 -32.95 12.50 -16.87
C VAL A 440 -32.34 11.40 -15.99
N PRO A 441 -32.45 10.11 -16.38
CA PRO A 441 -32.01 9.01 -15.51
C PRO A 441 -30.54 9.10 -15.09
N GLY A 442 -29.66 9.60 -15.97
CA GLY A 442 -28.23 9.78 -15.71
C GLY A 442 -27.90 10.81 -14.63
N MET A 443 -28.78 11.78 -14.38
CA MET A 443 -28.61 12.81 -13.35
C MET A 443 -29.38 12.52 -12.06
N LEU A 444 -30.20 11.45 -12.05
CA LEU A 444 -31.11 11.15 -10.95
C LEU A 444 -30.35 10.77 -9.67
N LYS A 445 -29.25 10.01 -9.79
CA LYS A 445 -28.39 9.65 -8.65
C LYS A 445 -27.89 10.89 -7.91
N ASP A 446 -27.32 11.86 -8.63
CA ASP A 446 -26.74 13.05 -8.03
C ASP A 446 -27.82 13.97 -7.44
N LYS A 447 -28.99 14.05 -8.10
CA LYS A 447 -30.18 14.72 -7.56
C LYS A 447 -30.62 14.09 -6.23
N ILE A 448 -30.77 12.77 -6.18
CA ILE A 448 -31.18 12.04 -4.98
C ILE A 448 -30.14 12.22 -3.87
N GLN A 449 -28.84 12.12 -4.19
CA GLN A 449 -27.78 12.31 -3.21
C GLN A 449 -27.84 13.72 -2.59
N ALA A 450 -28.04 14.75 -3.39
CA ALA A 450 -28.18 16.12 -2.91
C ALA A 450 -29.43 16.30 -2.03
N LEU A 451 -30.55 15.67 -2.41
CA LEU A 451 -31.79 15.67 -1.62
C LEU A 451 -31.63 14.92 -0.28
N LEU A 452 -31.00 13.74 -0.28
CA LEU A 452 -30.72 13.00 0.97
C LEU A 452 -29.79 13.79 1.89
N LYS A 453 -28.81 14.51 1.32
CA LYS A 453 -27.90 15.36 2.10
C LYS A 453 -28.64 16.52 2.79
N SER A 454 -29.72 17.03 2.17
CA SER A 454 -30.51 18.14 2.68
C SER A 454 -31.50 17.75 3.79
N LEU A 455 -31.76 16.44 3.98
CA LEU A 455 -32.61 15.92 5.05
C LEU A 455 -32.09 16.22 6.47
N PRO A 456 -32.99 16.25 7.47
CA PRO A 456 -32.62 16.33 8.88
C PRO A 456 -31.70 15.18 9.32
N GLN A 457 -30.91 15.40 10.36
CA GLN A 457 -29.86 14.47 10.80
C GLN A 457 -30.38 13.04 11.08
N LYS A 458 -31.56 12.92 11.70
CA LYS A 458 -32.14 11.62 12.11
C LYS A 458 -32.39 10.67 10.92
N PRO A 459 -33.19 11.02 9.89
CA PRO A 459 -33.36 10.18 8.71
C PRO A 459 -32.07 10.07 7.89
N ARG A 460 -31.30 11.16 7.74
CA ARG A 460 -30.06 11.17 6.94
C ARG A 460 -29.01 10.17 7.44
N ALA A 461 -28.88 10.00 8.75
CA ALA A 461 -27.90 9.07 9.34
C ALA A 461 -28.11 7.61 8.90
N ARG A 462 -29.35 7.21 8.55
CA ARG A 462 -29.66 5.85 8.07
C ARG A 462 -29.21 5.60 6.64
N PHE A 463 -28.93 6.65 5.88
CA PHE A 463 -28.48 6.57 4.49
C PHE A 463 -26.98 6.73 4.33
N VAL A 464 -26.20 6.80 5.41
CA VAL A 464 -24.74 6.86 5.34
C VAL A 464 -24.19 5.45 5.12
N PRO A 465 -23.38 5.20 4.06
CA PRO A 465 -22.81 6.17 3.10
C PRO A 465 -23.79 6.68 2.02
N LEU A 466 -23.93 8.02 1.91
CA LEU A 466 -24.90 8.67 1.01
C LEU A 466 -24.76 8.28 -0.47
N PRO A 467 -23.54 8.15 -1.05
CA PRO A 467 -23.41 7.77 -2.45
C PRO A 467 -23.97 6.39 -2.77
N GLN A 468 -23.85 5.44 -1.82
CA GLN A 468 -24.36 4.08 -2.00
C GLN A 468 -25.88 4.04 -1.87
N ALA A 469 -26.44 4.78 -0.90
CA ALA A 469 -27.89 4.92 -0.77
C ALA A 469 -28.51 5.57 -2.01
N ALA A 470 -27.90 6.66 -2.50
CA ALA A 470 -28.37 7.35 -3.70
C ALA A 470 -28.34 6.46 -4.95
N ALA A 471 -27.29 5.65 -5.13
CA ALA A 471 -27.20 4.71 -6.24
C ALA A 471 -28.34 3.67 -6.22
N ARG A 472 -28.60 3.04 -5.07
CA ARG A 472 -29.69 2.07 -4.92
C ARG A 472 -31.07 2.68 -5.16
N LEU A 473 -31.31 3.89 -4.63
CA LEU A 473 -32.58 4.59 -4.82
C LEU A 473 -32.77 5.02 -6.28
N ALA A 474 -31.72 5.49 -6.95
CA ALA A 474 -31.76 5.86 -8.36
C ALA A 474 -32.06 4.66 -9.27
N GLU A 475 -31.55 3.47 -8.95
CA GLU A 475 -31.84 2.25 -9.68
C GLU A 475 -33.34 1.90 -9.61
N VAL A 476 -33.94 1.96 -8.42
CA VAL A 476 -35.38 1.71 -8.24
C VAL A 476 -36.24 2.78 -8.91
N LEU A 477 -35.86 4.06 -8.77
CA LEU A 477 -36.64 5.19 -9.29
C LEU A 477 -36.43 5.43 -10.80
N SER A 478 -35.42 4.83 -11.42
CA SER A 478 -35.23 4.87 -12.87
C SER A 478 -35.99 3.77 -13.61
N ALA A 479 -36.64 2.85 -12.89
CA ALA A 479 -37.48 1.81 -13.50
C ALA A 479 -38.65 2.44 -14.31
N PRO A 480 -39.04 1.85 -15.47
CA PRO A 480 -40.07 2.42 -16.35
C PRO A 480 -41.42 2.69 -15.68
N GLU A 481 -41.77 1.92 -14.65
CA GLU A 481 -43.04 2.05 -13.92
C GLU A 481 -43.05 3.22 -12.91
N ALA A 482 -41.87 3.69 -12.50
CA ALA A 482 -41.72 4.74 -11.48
C ALA A 482 -41.24 6.07 -12.09
N TYR A 483 -40.36 6.00 -13.08
CA TYR A 483 -39.66 7.17 -13.60
C TYR A 483 -40.61 8.20 -14.23
N GLY A 484 -40.56 9.44 -13.72
CA GLY A 484 -41.34 10.56 -14.25
C GLY A 484 -42.83 10.52 -13.89
N HIS A 485 -43.27 9.58 -13.04
CA HIS A 485 -44.62 9.50 -12.53
C HIS A 485 -44.75 10.22 -11.18
N GLY A 486 -45.55 11.29 -11.14
CA GLY A 486 -45.73 12.12 -9.94
C GLY A 486 -44.49 12.93 -9.57
N SER A 487 -44.44 13.46 -8.34
CA SER A 487 -43.29 14.21 -7.82
C SER A 487 -42.16 13.27 -7.38
N LEU A 488 -40.91 13.61 -7.75
CA LEU A 488 -39.71 12.90 -7.28
C LEU A 488 -39.61 13.01 -5.75
N THR A 489 -39.96 14.17 -5.21
CA THR A 489 -39.90 14.44 -3.77
C THR A 489 -40.86 13.53 -3.00
N ASP A 490 -42.06 13.30 -3.51
CA ASP A 490 -43.05 12.40 -2.89
C ASP A 490 -42.62 10.92 -3.00
N ALA A 491 -42.06 10.52 -4.15
CA ALA A 491 -41.49 9.19 -4.32
C ALA A 491 -40.35 8.92 -3.32
N LEU A 492 -39.50 9.91 -3.06
CA LEU A 492 -38.45 9.84 -2.04
C LEU A 492 -39.01 9.83 -0.62
N CYS A 493 -40.02 10.64 -0.29
CA CYS A 493 -40.69 10.60 1.02
C CYS A 493 -41.19 9.18 1.34
N LYS A 494 -41.87 8.54 0.38
CA LYS A 494 -42.35 7.16 0.50
C LYS A 494 -41.20 6.20 0.76
N ARG A 495 -40.12 6.31 -0.01
CA ARG A 495 -39.00 5.39 0.09
C ARG A 495 -38.18 5.56 1.38
N VAL A 496 -38.03 6.81 1.83
CA VAL A 496 -37.40 7.10 3.13
C VAL A 496 -38.23 6.53 4.28
N ARG A 497 -39.56 6.62 4.21
CA ARG A 497 -40.44 6.01 5.22
C ARG A 497 -40.29 4.49 5.24
N GLU A 498 -40.28 3.84 4.08
CA GLU A 498 -40.11 2.39 3.96
C GLU A 498 -38.78 1.89 4.53
N GLU A 499 -37.66 2.59 4.25
CA GLU A 499 -36.33 2.13 4.67
C GLU A 499 -35.96 2.52 6.11
N THR A 500 -36.46 3.67 6.59
CA THR A 500 -36.03 4.22 7.89
C THR A 500 -37.10 4.19 8.97
N GLY A 501 -38.37 3.98 8.60
CA GLY A 501 -39.53 4.08 9.50
C GLY A 501 -39.90 5.50 9.90
N PHE A 502 -39.14 6.52 9.48
CA PHE A 502 -39.45 7.91 9.79
C PHE A 502 -40.44 8.51 8.79
N ASP A 503 -41.43 9.24 9.32
CA ASP A 503 -42.35 10.04 8.52
C ASP A 503 -41.66 11.34 8.08
N VAL A 504 -41.16 11.37 6.85
CA VAL A 504 -40.52 12.54 6.23
C VAL A 504 -41.52 13.26 5.34
N LYS A 505 -41.59 14.58 5.48
CA LYS A 505 -42.44 15.47 4.69
C LYS A 505 -41.66 16.18 3.58
N ARG A 506 -42.35 16.69 2.57
CA ARG A 506 -41.74 17.47 1.47
C ARG A 506 -40.93 18.67 1.99
N THR A 507 -41.38 19.31 3.07
CA THR A 507 -40.70 20.45 3.72
C THR A 507 -39.39 20.09 4.42
N ASP A 508 -39.12 18.81 4.64
CA ASP A 508 -37.86 18.35 5.25
C ASP A 508 -36.70 18.34 4.24
N PHE A 509 -37.02 18.34 2.94
CA PHE A 509 -36.04 18.49 1.87
C PHE A 509 -35.74 19.98 1.63
N LYS A 510 -34.54 20.41 2.02
CA LYS A 510 -34.07 21.78 1.80
C LYS A 510 -33.56 21.96 0.37
N LEU A 511 -34.44 22.40 -0.53
CA LEU A 511 -34.14 22.57 -1.96
C LEU A 511 -33.10 23.66 -2.23
N ASP A 512 -33.00 24.65 -1.36
CA ASP A 512 -31.99 25.71 -1.33
C ASP A 512 -30.56 25.19 -1.13
N MET A 513 -30.39 24.00 -0.55
CA MET A 513 -29.09 23.34 -0.41
C MET A 513 -28.68 22.51 -1.64
N VAL A 514 -29.58 22.36 -2.63
CA VAL A 514 -29.32 21.55 -3.82
C VAL A 514 -28.64 22.44 -4.89
N PRO A 515 -27.53 22.00 -5.49
CA PRO A 515 -26.88 22.73 -6.57
C PRO A 515 -27.80 23.07 -7.74
N ALA A 516 -27.63 24.25 -8.34
CA ALA A 516 -28.48 24.77 -9.41
C ALA A 516 -28.52 23.86 -10.66
N HIS A 517 -27.42 23.18 -10.99
CA HIS A 517 -27.34 22.25 -12.14
C HIS A 517 -28.18 20.97 -11.95
N LEU A 518 -28.65 20.71 -10.73
CA LEU A 518 -29.59 19.62 -10.44
C LEU A 518 -31.06 20.08 -10.53
N PHE A 519 -31.33 21.22 -11.16
CA PHE A 519 -32.68 21.64 -11.53
C PHE A 519 -32.77 21.80 -13.04
N MET A 520 -33.86 21.31 -13.63
CA MET A 520 -34.09 21.38 -15.07
C MET A 520 -34.16 22.85 -15.49
N ASN A 521 -33.30 23.23 -16.42
CA ASN A 521 -33.34 24.55 -17.03
C ASN A 521 -34.22 24.49 -18.28
N LEU A 522 -35.19 25.38 -18.40
CA LEU A 522 -36.15 25.39 -19.49
C LEU A 522 -35.85 26.58 -20.40
N ARG A 523 -35.62 26.31 -21.68
CA ARG A 523 -35.46 27.32 -22.73
C ARG A 523 -36.72 27.33 -23.59
N VAL A 524 -37.51 28.39 -23.50
CA VAL A 524 -38.75 28.53 -24.27
C VAL A 524 -38.44 29.14 -25.63
N VAL A 525 -38.90 28.50 -26.71
CA VAL A 525 -38.70 28.96 -28.09
C VAL A 525 -40.02 29.20 -28.81
N GLY A 526 -40.08 30.25 -29.63
CA GLY A 526 -41.19 30.53 -30.54
C GLY A 526 -41.18 29.64 -31.78
N ASP A 527 -42.19 29.79 -32.63
CA ASP A 527 -42.36 29.01 -33.87
C ASP A 527 -41.23 29.27 -34.89
N ASP A 528 -40.56 30.42 -34.80
CA ASP A 528 -39.38 30.81 -35.58
C ASP A 528 -38.05 30.30 -34.98
N GLY A 529 -38.10 29.53 -33.90
CA GLY A 529 -36.93 28.99 -33.19
C GLY A 529 -36.21 30.01 -32.31
N ARG A 530 -36.69 31.27 -32.23
CA ARG A 530 -36.10 32.29 -31.37
C ARG A 530 -36.40 32.01 -29.90
N GLN A 531 -35.43 32.27 -29.04
CA GLN A 531 -35.58 32.14 -27.60
C GLN A 531 -36.42 33.30 -27.05
N LEU A 532 -37.51 32.97 -26.37
CA LEU A 532 -38.42 33.93 -25.72
C LEU A 532 -38.14 34.09 -24.23
N GLY A 533 -37.67 33.03 -23.57
CA GLY A 533 -37.31 33.06 -22.16
C GLY A 533 -36.49 31.83 -21.75
N MET A 534 -35.77 31.93 -20.65
CA MET A 534 -34.96 30.82 -20.11
C MET A 534 -34.91 30.89 -18.59
N GLY A 535 -35.07 29.75 -17.92
CA GLY A 535 -34.91 29.68 -16.48
C GLY A 535 -35.25 28.32 -15.88
N ARG A 536 -34.93 28.16 -14.59
CA ARG A 536 -35.20 26.93 -13.81
C ARG A 536 -36.53 26.97 -13.06
N ASN A 537 -37.23 28.11 -13.07
CA ASN A 537 -38.53 28.29 -12.42
C ASN A 537 -39.65 28.25 -13.48
N LEU A 538 -40.33 27.10 -13.59
CA LEU A 538 -41.41 26.91 -14.55
C LEU A 538 -42.61 27.82 -14.26
N ALA A 539 -42.97 28.04 -12.99
CA ALA A 539 -44.09 28.92 -12.63
C ALA A 539 -43.86 30.37 -13.08
N ALA A 540 -42.63 30.87 -12.93
CA ALA A 540 -42.24 32.19 -13.41
C ALA A 540 -42.34 32.28 -14.95
N LEU A 541 -41.81 31.29 -15.67
CA LEU A 541 -41.89 31.22 -17.14
C LEU A 541 -43.35 31.14 -17.63
N LYS A 542 -44.21 30.40 -16.94
CA LYS A 542 -45.65 30.32 -17.25
C LYS A 542 -46.37 31.64 -16.97
N ALA A 543 -46.02 32.36 -15.91
CA ALA A 543 -46.60 33.66 -15.61
C ALA A 543 -46.27 34.69 -16.70
N GLU A 544 -45.03 34.69 -17.19
CA GLU A 544 -44.55 35.62 -18.22
C GLU A 544 -45.04 35.28 -19.64
N LEU A 545 -44.91 34.01 -20.04
CA LEU A 545 -45.12 33.57 -21.43
C LEU A 545 -46.42 32.78 -21.65
N GLY A 546 -47.15 32.43 -20.58
CA GLY A 546 -48.32 31.56 -20.65
C GLY A 546 -49.51 32.15 -21.42
N GLY A 547 -49.62 33.48 -21.51
CA GLY A 547 -50.58 34.17 -22.37
C GLY A 547 -50.28 33.98 -23.86
N GLN A 548 -49.02 34.16 -24.25
CA GLN A 548 -48.55 33.95 -25.63
C GLN A 548 -48.63 32.47 -26.03
N ALA A 549 -48.36 31.56 -25.09
CA ALA A 549 -48.50 30.11 -25.29
C ALA A 549 -49.94 29.67 -25.61
N ARG A 550 -50.96 30.30 -25.00
CA ARG A 550 -52.37 30.05 -25.33
C ARG A 550 -52.70 30.46 -26.76
N GLY A 551 -52.20 31.62 -27.20
CA GLY A 551 -52.35 32.11 -28.57
C GLY A 551 -51.66 31.20 -29.60
N ALA A 552 -50.41 30.82 -29.34
CA ALA A 552 -49.64 29.92 -30.21
C ALA A 552 -50.31 28.53 -30.35
N PHE A 553 -50.83 27.98 -29.25
CA PHE A 553 -51.55 26.71 -29.29
C PHE A 553 -52.84 26.79 -30.13
N GLN A 554 -53.60 27.89 -30.02
CA GLN A 554 -54.81 28.11 -30.81
C GLN A 554 -54.50 28.30 -32.30
N ALA A 555 -53.43 29.04 -32.64
CA ALA A 555 -52.98 29.23 -34.02
C ALA A 555 -52.56 27.89 -34.66
N LEU A 556 -51.83 27.06 -33.93
CA LEU A 556 -51.38 25.74 -34.39
C LEU A 556 -52.55 24.75 -34.55
N ALA A 557 -53.56 24.83 -33.66
CA ALA A 557 -54.80 24.05 -33.78
C ALA A 557 -55.67 24.50 -34.97
N ALA A 558 -55.72 25.80 -35.27
CA ALA A 558 -56.42 26.35 -36.43
C ALA A 558 -55.75 25.93 -37.75
N LEU A 559 -54.42 25.97 -37.83
CA LEU A 559 -53.62 25.50 -38.97
C LEU A 559 -53.83 23.99 -39.25
N LYS A 560 -53.86 23.14 -38.21
CA LYS A 560 -54.15 21.71 -38.36
C LYS A 560 -55.59 21.43 -38.82
N ARG A 561 -56.58 22.25 -38.44
CA ARG A 561 -57.96 22.13 -38.95
C ARG A 561 -58.09 22.57 -40.41
N ALA A 562 -57.36 23.60 -40.84
CA ALA A 562 -57.37 24.06 -42.23
C ALA A 562 -56.70 23.06 -43.20
N GLY A 563 -55.71 22.29 -42.74
CA GLY A 563 -55.04 21.26 -43.54
C GLY A 563 -55.77 19.92 -43.67
N ASN A 564 -56.91 19.73 -43.00
CA ASN A 564 -57.61 18.44 -42.92
C ASN A 564 -58.99 18.46 -43.62
N SER A 565 -59.26 19.44 -44.50
CA SER A 565 -60.41 19.39 -45.40
C SER A 565 -60.19 18.34 -46.49
N PRO A 566 -61.03 17.30 -46.60
CA PRO A 566 -61.01 16.45 -47.78
C PRO A 566 -61.50 17.28 -48.98
N ILE A 567 -60.83 17.13 -50.13
CA ILE A 567 -61.34 17.62 -51.44
C ILE A 567 -62.66 16.91 -51.74
#